data_AF-A0A4Q7PU89-F1
#
_entry.id   AF-A0A4Q7PU89-F1
#
_cell.length_a   1.000
_cell.length_b   1.000
_cell.length_c   1.000
_cell.angle_alpha   90.00
_cell.angle_beta   90.00
_cell.angle_gamma   90.00
#
_symmetry.space_group_name_H-M   'P 1'
#
loop_
_entity.id
_entity.type
_entity.pdbx_description
1 polymer ?
#
loop_
_entity_poly.entity_id
_entity_poly.type
_entity_poly.pdbx_seq_one_letter_code
_entity_poly.pdbx_strand_id
1 'polypeptide(L)'
;MALFKCPECGKEISDRASTCPNCGCPIETEEKRTKIEIEEKAEQNLVPCTKCGCWNEAGTTYCEKCGNIYTYREYQKLDEMLGRNTNSNKVKDKTDSLRTLKLVTGIIGIVASLGLAWIVGVAYFIAGEGVARELVGTALMFAASLICLVNFNNKNHSAYQLAGIMYVVSMFLGIIFSTVFVVLDIVILVKMAKNKSV
;
A
#
# COMPACT_ATOMS: atom_id res chain seq x y z
N MET A 1 19.20 -28.21 45.67
CA MET A 1 19.89 -28.58 44.42
C MET A 1 19.33 -29.92 44.01
N ALA A 2 18.66 -30.00 42.87
CA ALA A 2 18.16 -31.27 42.37
C ALA A 2 19.23 -31.87 41.46
N LEU A 3 19.77 -33.03 41.84
CA LEU A 3 20.52 -33.86 40.91
C LEU A 3 19.54 -34.81 40.22
N PHE A 4 19.66 -34.92 38.90
CA PHE A 4 18.87 -35.87 38.11
C PHE A 4 19.81 -36.82 37.37
N LYS A 5 19.29 -37.97 36.96
CA LYS A 5 20.09 -38.98 36.26
C LYS A 5 20.18 -38.64 34.79
N CYS A 6 21.39 -38.64 34.25
CA CYS A 6 21.63 -38.53 32.82
C CYS A 6 20.90 -39.69 32.10
N PRO A 7 20.09 -39.40 31.06
CA PRO A 7 19.34 -40.43 30.34
C PRO A 7 20.24 -41.41 29.58
N GLU A 8 21.45 -40.98 29.22
CA GLU A 8 22.42 -41.80 28.48
C GLU A 8 23.31 -42.64 29.42
N CYS A 9 23.98 -42.00 30.38
CA CYS A 9 25.00 -42.69 31.19
C CYS A 9 24.55 -43.04 32.62
N GLY A 10 23.34 -42.67 33.03
CA GLY A 10 22.76 -42.97 34.35
C GLY A 10 23.41 -42.29 35.55
N LYS A 11 24.46 -41.48 35.35
CA LYS A 11 25.14 -40.73 36.41
C LYS A 11 24.34 -39.48 36.81
N GLU A 12 24.47 -39.10 38.07
CA GLU A 12 23.84 -37.91 38.62
C GLU A 12 24.51 -36.63 38.09
N ILE A 13 23.70 -35.70 37.62
CA ILE A 13 24.11 -34.43 37.03
C ILE A 13 23.25 -33.30 37.59
N SER A 14 23.81 -32.09 37.63
CA SER A 14 23.08 -30.89 38.09
C SER A 14 22.03 -30.50 37.06
N ASP A 15 20.86 -30.13 37.57
CA ASP A 15 19.78 -29.40 36.90
C ASP A 15 20.22 -28.22 35.99
N ARG A 16 21.40 -27.63 36.21
CA ARG A 16 21.93 -26.52 35.41
C ARG A 16 22.97 -26.92 34.36
N ALA A 17 23.36 -28.19 34.28
CA ALA A 17 24.35 -28.63 33.31
C ALA A 17 23.76 -28.58 31.89
N SER A 18 24.41 -27.87 30.96
CA SER A 18 24.02 -27.88 29.54
C SER A 18 24.36 -29.19 28.84
N THR A 19 25.31 -29.93 29.40
CA THR A 19 25.89 -31.14 28.81
C THR A 19 26.36 -32.02 29.96
N CYS A 20 26.16 -33.33 29.86
CA CYS A 20 26.63 -34.26 30.86
C CYS A 20 28.18 -34.27 30.85
N PRO A 21 28.85 -33.96 31.97
CA PRO A 21 30.33 -33.93 32.02
C PRO A 21 30.96 -35.32 31.89
N ASN A 22 30.17 -36.39 32.04
CA ASN A 22 30.68 -37.76 32.02
C ASN A 22 30.55 -38.46 30.65
N CYS A 23 29.55 -38.10 29.84
CA CYS A 23 29.36 -38.71 28.51
C CYS A 23 29.27 -37.70 27.36
N GLY A 24 29.16 -36.41 27.64
CA GLY A 24 29.02 -35.37 26.62
C GLY A 24 27.62 -35.25 26.01
N CYS A 25 26.61 -35.99 26.51
CA CYS A 25 25.24 -35.86 26.03
C CYS A 25 24.66 -34.46 26.36
N PRO A 26 24.07 -33.74 25.39
CA PRO A 26 23.41 -32.47 25.63
C PRO A 26 22.17 -32.67 26.51
N ILE A 27 22.09 -31.89 27.57
CA ILE A 27 20.95 -31.91 28.48
C ILE A 27 19.99 -30.83 28.02
N GLU A 28 18.88 -31.26 27.45
CA GLU A 28 17.73 -30.40 27.20
C GLU A 28 16.95 -30.24 28.49
N THR A 29 16.99 -29.05 29.07
CA THR A 29 16.13 -28.67 30.19
C THR A 29 14.68 -28.53 29.71
N GLU A 30 13.71 -28.80 30.59
CA GLU A 30 12.29 -28.60 30.29
C GLU A 30 12.00 -27.17 29.77
N GLU A 31 12.65 -26.16 30.35
CA GLU A 31 12.55 -24.77 29.88
C GLU A 31 12.99 -24.59 28.41
N LYS A 32 14.00 -25.34 27.95
CA LYS A 32 14.46 -25.29 26.55
C LYS A 32 13.50 -26.03 25.63
N ARG A 33 12.99 -27.19 26.05
CA ARG A 33 11.98 -27.95 25.29
C ARG A 33 10.71 -27.14 25.09
N THR A 34 10.20 -26.50 26.14
CA THR A 34 9.01 -25.66 26.05
C THR A 34 9.22 -24.47 25.09
N LYS A 35 10.40 -23.83 25.10
CA LYS A 35 10.70 -22.75 24.16
C LYS A 35 10.73 -23.21 22.70
N ILE A 36 11.40 -24.34 22.43
CA ILE A 36 11.47 -24.92 21.08
C ILE A 36 10.06 -25.26 20.57
N GLU A 37 9.22 -25.86 21.41
CA GLU A 37 7.84 -26.21 21.04
C GLU A 37 6.96 -24.97 20.76
N ILE A 38 7.16 -23.90 21.53
CA ILE A 38 6.46 -22.63 21.32
C ILE A 38 6.92 -21.96 20.01
N GLU A 39 8.23 -21.96 19.73
CA GLU A 39 8.81 -21.40 18.51
C GLU A 39 8.34 -22.15 17.25
N GLU A 40 8.34 -23.48 17.27
CA GLU A 40 7.88 -24.32 16.16
C GLU A 40 6.38 -24.09 15.86
N LYS A 41 5.55 -24.01 16.91
CA LYS A 41 4.11 -23.75 16.76
C LYS A 41 3.82 -22.31 16.31
N ALA A 42 4.66 -21.35 16.68
CA ALA A 42 4.54 -19.97 16.21
C ALA A 42 4.82 -19.87 14.70
N GLU A 43 5.78 -20.64 14.18
CA GLU A 43 6.07 -20.70 12.75
C GLU A 43 4.90 -21.33 11.95
N GLN A 44 4.23 -22.32 12.54
CA GLN A 44 2.99 -22.91 12.02
C GLN A 44 1.74 -22.02 12.24
N ASN A 45 1.93 -20.77 12.68
CA ASN A 45 0.87 -19.80 12.90
C ASN A 45 -0.20 -20.29 13.89
N LEU A 46 0.21 -20.95 14.97
CA LEU A 46 -0.67 -21.35 16.07
C LEU A 46 -0.49 -20.44 17.29
N VAL A 47 -1.56 -20.27 18.06
CA VAL A 47 -1.60 -19.50 19.30
C VAL A 47 -2.12 -20.35 20.46
N PRO A 48 -1.49 -20.29 21.64
CA PRO A 48 -2.01 -20.97 22.81
C PRO A 48 -3.17 -20.16 23.40
N CYS A 49 -4.27 -20.81 23.73
CA CYS A 49 -5.36 -20.17 24.43
C CYS A 49 -4.96 -19.85 25.88
N THR A 50 -5.17 -18.60 26.29
CA THR A 50 -4.87 -18.12 27.66
C THR A 50 -5.74 -18.76 28.74
N LYS A 51 -6.85 -19.42 28.37
CA LYS A 51 -7.80 -20.06 29.31
C LYS A 51 -7.57 -21.58 29.46
N CYS A 52 -7.41 -22.32 28.35
CA CYS A 52 -7.26 -23.79 28.37
C CYS A 52 -5.81 -24.26 28.11
N GLY A 53 -4.92 -23.40 27.63
CA GLY A 53 -3.57 -23.77 27.14
C GLY A 53 -3.57 -24.53 25.81
N CYS A 54 -4.72 -24.74 25.19
CA CYS A 54 -4.84 -25.46 23.93
C CYS A 54 -4.49 -24.57 22.73
N TRP A 55 -3.86 -25.16 21.73
CA TRP A 55 -3.38 -24.47 20.53
C TRP A 55 -4.50 -24.30 19.51
N ASN A 56 -4.65 -23.10 18.96
CA ASN A 56 -5.61 -22.79 17.89
C ASN A 56 -4.89 -22.06 16.75
N GLU A 57 -5.53 -21.97 15.58
CA GLU A 57 -5.01 -21.17 14.47
C GLU A 57 -5.03 -19.66 14.81
N ALA A 58 -3.95 -18.99 14.44
CA ALA A 58 -3.80 -17.55 14.54
C ALA A 58 -4.84 -16.83 13.65
N GLY A 59 -5.64 -15.95 14.26
CA GLY A 59 -6.68 -15.15 13.61
C GLY A 59 -8.10 -15.64 13.93
N THR A 60 -8.22 -16.80 14.59
CA THR A 60 -9.49 -17.28 15.13
C THR A 60 -10.04 -16.32 16.17
N THR A 61 -11.37 -16.18 16.23
CA THR A 61 -12.05 -15.31 17.21
C THR A 61 -12.45 -16.06 18.48
N TYR A 62 -12.32 -17.38 18.49
CA TYR A 62 -12.59 -18.20 19.67
C TYR A 62 -11.73 -19.46 19.67
N CYS A 63 -11.58 -20.04 20.86
CA CYS A 63 -10.93 -21.31 21.08
C CYS A 63 -11.90 -22.46 20.82
N GLU A 64 -11.54 -23.39 19.91
CA GLU A 64 -12.42 -24.51 19.51
C GLU A 64 -12.67 -25.51 20.63
N LYS A 65 -11.73 -25.64 21.58
CA LYS A 65 -11.85 -26.59 22.70
C LYS A 65 -12.68 -26.07 23.86
N CYS A 66 -12.49 -24.80 24.26
CA CYS A 66 -13.08 -24.26 25.49
C CYS A 66 -14.06 -23.10 25.27
N GLY A 67 -14.26 -22.67 24.02
CA GLY A 67 -15.18 -21.60 23.65
C GLY A 67 -14.75 -20.20 24.11
N ASN A 68 -13.51 -20.02 24.58
CA ASN A 68 -13.02 -18.70 24.97
C ASN A 68 -12.95 -17.78 23.75
N ILE A 69 -13.58 -16.61 23.81
CA ILE A 69 -13.56 -15.61 22.74
C ILE A 69 -12.28 -14.78 22.89
N TYR A 70 -11.56 -14.58 21.79
CA TYR A 70 -10.37 -13.72 21.74
C TYR A 70 -10.76 -12.31 21.35
N THR A 71 -10.39 -11.33 22.17
CA THR A 71 -10.44 -9.92 21.78
C THR A 71 -9.22 -9.57 20.93
N TYR A 72 -9.35 -8.57 20.07
CA TYR A 72 -8.23 -8.06 19.27
C TYR A 72 -7.02 -7.65 20.14
N ARG A 73 -7.28 -7.11 21.35
CA ARG A 73 -6.22 -6.72 22.30
C ARG A 73 -5.50 -7.92 22.91
N GLU A 74 -6.21 -9.01 23.18
CA GLU A 74 -5.60 -10.27 23.65
C GLU A 74 -4.77 -10.91 22.55
N TYR A 75 -5.26 -10.86 21.31
CA TYR A 75 -4.56 -11.38 20.14
C TYR A 75 -3.21 -10.69 19.92
N GLN A 76 -3.15 -9.35 20.05
CA GLN A 76 -1.90 -8.59 19.97
C GLN A 76 -0.87 -9.02 21.04
N LYS A 77 -1.33 -9.29 22.26
CA LYS A 77 -0.44 -9.76 23.35
C LYS A 77 0.08 -11.17 23.11
N LEU A 78 -0.75 -12.04 22.52
CA LEU A 78 -0.36 -13.39 22.13
C LEU A 78 0.71 -13.38 21.03
N ASP A 79 0.58 -12.49 20.04
CA ASP A 79 1.59 -12.30 19.00
C ASP A 79 2.93 -11.83 19.60
N GLU A 80 2.88 -10.89 20.56
CA GLU A 80 4.06 -10.38 21.27
C GLU A 80 4.75 -11.47 22.11
N MET A 81 3.98 -12.27 22.87
CA MET A 81 4.50 -13.40 23.66
C MET A 81 5.19 -14.46 22.80
N LEU A 82 4.75 -14.63 21.57
CA LEU A 82 5.30 -15.58 20.59
C LEU A 82 6.45 -14.98 19.78
N GLY A 83 6.87 -13.74 20.04
CA GLY A 83 7.92 -13.05 19.28
C GLY A 83 7.56 -12.82 17.81
N ARG A 84 6.28 -12.98 17.43
CA ARG A 84 5.82 -12.73 16.06
C ARG A 84 5.74 -11.22 15.88
N ASN A 85 6.66 -10.67 15.10
CA ASN A 85 6.56 -9.29 14.61
C ASN A 85 5.40 -9.21 13.62
N THR A 86 4.16 -9.07 14.10
CA THR A 86 3.09 -8.53 13.26
C THR A 86 3.50 -7.11 12.94
N ASN A 87 3.96 -6.96 11.72
CA ASN A 87 4.86 -5.92 11.29
C ASN A 87 4.15 -4.56 11.27
N SER A 88 3.92 -3.98 12.44
CA SER A 88 3.52 -2.60 12.65
C SER A 88 4.56 -1.68 12.01
N ASN A 89 5.83 -2.08 11.98
CA ASN A 89 6.90 -1.40 11.24
C ASN A 89 6.71 -1.47 9.71
N LYS A 90 6.30 -2.60 9.11
CA LYS A 90 6.00 -2.70 7.66
C LYS A 90 4.74 -1.95 7.27
N VAL A 91 3.74 -1.88 8.16
CA VAL A 91 2.57 -1.00 7.96
C VAL A 91 3.04 0.46 7.99
N LYS A 92 3.87 0.85 8.98
CA LYS A 92 4.40 2.21 9.11
C LYS A 92 5.26 2.63 7.90
N ASP A 93 6.19 1.78 7.47
CA ASP A 93 7.03 1.99 6.27
C ASP A 93 6.18 2.14 4.99
N LYS A 94 5.15 1.31 4.82
CA LYS A 94 4.25 1.39 3.66
C LYS A 94 3.39 2.66 3.69
N THR A 95 3.06 3.16 4.89
CA THR A 95 2.30 4.40 5.07
C THR A 95 3.16 5.64 4.78
N ASP A 96 4.44 5.63 5.16
CA ASP A 96 5.37 6.73 4.92
C ASP A 96 5.83 6.80 3.46
N SER A 97 6.01 5.65 2.78
CA SER A 97 6.21 5.59 1.33
C SER A 97 5.01 6.15 0.53
N LEU A 98 3.79 5.91 0.99
CA LEU A 98 2.58 6.44 0.35
C LEU A 98 2.42 7.96 0.58
N ARG A 99 2.89 8.48 1.72
CA ARG A 99 2.92 9.92 2.01
C ARG A 99 3.93 10.65 1.14
N THR A 100 5.14 10.12 0.98
CA THR A 100 6.15 10.71 0.09
C THR A 100 5.69 10.69 -1.36
N LEU A 101 5.06 9.60 -1.83
CA LEU A 101 4.50 9.54 -3.18
C LEU A 101 3.37 10.57 -3.41
N LYS A 102 2.49 10.76 -2.42
CA LYS A 102 1.42 11.77 -2.49
C LYS A 102 1.97 13.20 -2.55
N LEU A 103 3.03 13.50 -1.80
CA LEU A 103 3.69 14.81 -1.84
C LEU A 103 4.38 15.07 -3.20
N VAL A 104 5.11 14.08 -3.71
CA VAL A 104 5.81 14.20 -5.00
C VAL A 104 4.83 14.37 -6.15
N THR A 105 3.74 13.60 -6.19
CA THR A 105 2.70 13.74 -7.23
C THR A 105 1.98 15.08 -7.15
N GLY A 106 1.75 15.63 -5.95
CA GLY A 106 1.23 16.99 -5.77
C GLY A 106 2.17 18.08 -6.32
N ILE A 107 3.47 18.01 -6.01
CA ILE A 107 4.47 18.98 -6.48
C ILE A 107 4.57 18.98 -8.01
N ILE A 108 4.62 17.79 -8.63
CA ILE A 108 4.66 17.67 -10.10
C ILE A 108 3.43 18.32 -10.74
N GLY A 109 2.24 18.13 -10.15
CA GLY A 109 1.00 18.78 -10.62
C GLY A 109 1.06 20.31 -10.58
N ILE A 110 1.64 20.89 -9.52
CA ILE A 110 1.80 22.35 -9.39
C ILE A 110 2.81 22.89 -10.41
N VAL A 111 3.94 22.21 -10.61
CA VAL A 111 4.95 22.64 -11.60
C VAL A 111 4.39 22.57 -13.02
N ALA A 112 3.64 21.51 -13.34
CA ALA A 112 2.99 21.36 -14.65
C ALA A 112 1.94 22.45 -14.90
N SER A 113 1.13 22.81 -13.89
CA SER A 113 0.11 23.86 -14.05
C SER A 113 0.72 25.24 -14.25
N LEU A 114 1.78 25.58 -13.52
CA LEU A 114 2.52 26.83 -13.72
C LEU A 114 3.20 26.89 -15.09
N GLY A 115 3.77 25.78 -15.56
CA GLY A 115 4.38 25.69 -16.89
C GLY A 115 3.35 25.90 -18.01
N LEU A 116 2.19 25.24 -17.91
CA LEU A 116 1.10 25.41 -18.88
C LEU A 116 0.56 26.85 -18.89
N ALA A 117 0.35 27.46 -17.72
CA ALA A 117 -0.10 28.84 -17.63
C ALA A 117 0.89 29.82 -18.29
N TRP A 118 2.20 29.59 -18.09
CA TRP A 118 3.24 30.40 -18.72
C TRP A 118 3.24 30.24 -20.25
N ILE A 119 3.12 29.02 -20.76
CA ILE A 119 3.05 28.75 -22.21
C ILE A 119 1.82 29.42 -22.84
N VAL A 120 0.66 29.34 -22.19
CA VAL A 120 -0.57 30.00 -22.65
C VAL A 120 -0.40 31.52 -22.63
N GLY A 121 0.21 32.08 -21.59
CA GLY A 121 0.50 33.52 -21.51
C GLY A 121 1.42 34.01 -22.62
N VAL A 122 2.48 33.26 -22.93
CA VAL A 122 3.39 33.57 -24.04
C VAL A 122 2.69 33.43 -25.39
N ALA A 123 1.89 32.38 -25.59
CA ALA A 123 1.11 32.20 -26.81
C ALA A 123 0.10 33.34 -27.03
N TYR A 124 -0.57 33.80 -25.96
CA TYR A 124 -1.49 34.95 -26.00
C TYR A 124 -0.77 36.23 -26.41
N PHE A 125 0.43 36.46 -25.84
CA PHE A 125 1.26 37.62 -26.17
C PHE A 125 1.71 37.64 -27.64
N ILE A 126 1.98 36.47 -28.24
CA ILE A 126 2.46 36.37 -29.63
C ILE A 126 1.30 36.40 -30.64
N ALA A 127 0.15 35.79 -30.35
CA ALA A 127 -0.89 35.53 -31.36
C ALA A 127 -1.85 36.71 -31.64
N GLY A 128 -1.90 37.74 -30.79
CA GLY A 128 -2.84 38.85 -30.93
C GLY A 128 -4.32 38.45 -30.70
N GLU A 129 -5.20 39.44 -30.56
CA GLU A 129 -6.55 39.30 -29.98
C GLU A 129 -7.49 38.30 -30.71
N GLY A 130 -7.20 37.93 -31.96
CA GLY A 130 -8.10 37.14 -32.80
C GLY A 130 -8.09 35.62 -32.58
N VAL A 131 -6.96 35.03 -32.17
CA VAL A 131 -6.80 33.55 -32.07
C VAL A 131 -6.95 33.03 -30.63
N ALA A 132 -7.10 33.94 -29.67
CA ALA A 132 -6.89 33.63 -28.27
C ALA A 132 -8.09 33.03 -27.52
N ARG A 133 -9.33 33.24 -27.99
CA ARG A 133 -10.53 32.81 -27.23
C ARG A 133 -10.74 31.30 -27.19
N GLU A 134 -10.51 30.60 -28.31
CA GLU A 134 -10.65 29.14 -28.41
C GLU A 134 -9.52 28.41 -27.65
N LEU A 135 -8.30 28.95 -27.67
CA LEU A 135 -7.14 28.37 -26.97
C LEU A 135 -7.23 28.53 -25.45
N VAL A 136 -7.76 29.66 -24.97
CA VAL A 136 -7.93 29.91 -23.53
C VAL A 136 -9.04 29.02 -22.94
N GLY A 137 -10.13 28.79 -23.68
CA GLY A 137 -11.21 27.91 -23.26
C GLY A 137 -10.76 26.45 -23.08
N THR A 138 -9.99 25.92 -24.04
CA THR A 138 -9.45 24.56 -23.95
C THR A 138 -8.43 24.44 -22.80
N ALA A 139 -7.54 25.42 -22.64
CA ALA A 139 -6.56 25.42 -21.55
C ALA A 139 -7.20 25.43 -20.13
N LEU A 140 -8.27 26.21 -19.94
CA LEU A 140 -9.01 26.23 -18.66
C LEU A 140 -9.71 24.90 -18.36
N MET A 141 -10.25 24.24 -19.39
CA MET A 141 -10.89 22.93 -19.23
C MET A 141 -9.87 21.84 -18.86
N PHE A 142 -8.68 21.84 -19.48
CA PHE A 142 -7.59 20.93 -19.09
C PHE A 142 -7.11 21.20 -17.66
N ALA A 143 -6.99 22.47 -17.25
CA ALA A 143 -6.61 22.82 -15.90
C ALA A 143 -7.63 22.33 -14.86
N ALA A 144 -8.93 22.49 -15.13
CA ALA A 144 -9.99 22.00 -14.25
C ALA A 144 -9.99 20.47 -14.12
N SER A 145 -9.78 19.74 -15.22
CA SER A 145 -9.67 18.27 -15.21
C SER A 145 -8.47 17.78 -14.42
N LEU A 146 -7.31 18.44 -14.53
CA LEU A 146 -6.10 18.10 -13.75
C LEU A 146 -6.28 18.34 -12.25
N ILE A 147 -6.90 19.46 -11.86
CA ILE A 147 -7.22 19.75 -10.46
C ILE A 147 -8.15 18.69 -9.86
N CYS A 148 -9.15 18.24 -10.63
CA CYS A 148 -10.06 17.18 -10.21
C CYS A 148 -9.31 15.85 -9.98
N LEU A 149 -8.37 15.51 -10.85
CA LEU A 149 -7.54 14.30 -10.76
C LEU A 149 -6.65 14.29 -9.50
N VAL A 150 -6.05 15.43 -9.16
CA VAL A 150 -5.21 15.59 -7.97
C VAL A 150 -6.04 15.44 -6.69
N ASN A 151 -7.22 16.07 -6.62
CA ASN A 151 -8.11 15.98 -5.45
C ASN A 151 -8.70 14.57 -5.27
N PHE A 152 -8.91 13.84 -6.37
CA PHE A 152 -9.46 12.50 -6.37
C PHE A 152 -8.51 11.45 -5.74
N ASN A 153 -7.19 11.64 -5.89
CA ASN A 153 -6.17 10.73 -5.36
C ASN A 153 -6.05 10.73 -3.81
N ASN A 154 -6.82 11.58 -3.12
CA ASN A 154 -6.73 11.76 -1.67
C ASN A 154 -7.78 10.99 -0.86
N LYS A 155 -8.81 10.39 -1.48
CA LYS A 155 -9.83 9.60 -0.78
C LYS A 155 -9.69 8.10 -1.08
N ASN A 156 -9.38 7.32 -0.04
CA ASN A 156 -9.32 5.85 -0.09
C ASN A 156 -10.73 5.26 -0.23
N HIS A 157 -11.27 5.17 -1.45
CA HIS A 157 -12.45 4.34 -1.74
C HIS A 157 -12.31 3.65 -3.09
N SER A 158 -12.23 2.32 -3.06
CA SER A 158 -11.89 1.44 -4.19
C SER A 158 -12.92 1.39 -5.32
N ALA A 159 -14.18 1.77 -5.09
CA ALA A 159 -15.24 1.69 -6.11
C ALA A 159 -15.39 2.97 -6.95
N TYR A 160 -15.14 4.15 -6.36
CA TYR A 160 -15.27 5.43 -7.08
C TYR A 160 -14.10 5.69 -8.03
N GLN A 161 -12.98 4.96 -7.88
CA GLN A 161 -11.76 5.17 -8.67
C GLN A 161 -11.92 4.89 -10.15
N LEU A 162 -12.57 3.78 -10.52
CA LEU A 162 -12.79 3.49 -11.93
C LEU A 162 -13.75 4.48 -12.57
N ALA A 163 -14.82 4.88 -11.87
CA ALA A 163 -15.80 5.82 -12.41
C ALA A 163 -15.20 7.22 -12.67
N GLY A 164 -14.36 7.71 -11.74
CA GLY A 164 -13.64 8.97 -11.91
C GLY A 164 -12.66 8.95 -13.08
N ILE A 165 -11.87 7.87 -13.21
CA ILE A 165 -10.94 7.71 -14.32
C ILE A 165 -11.69 7.61 -15.66
N MET A 166 -12.79 6.85 -15.72
CA MET A 166 -13.60 6.73 -16.94
C MET A 166 -14.22 8.07 -17.37
N TYR A 167 -14.65 8.90 -16.43
CA TYR A 167 -15.18 10.24 -16.73
C TYR A 167 -14.09 11.20 -17.25
N VAL A 168 -12.89 11.14 -16.68
CA VAL A 168 -11.78 11.95 -17.20
C VAL A 168 -11.40 11.49 -18.60
N VAL A 169 -11.27 10.18 -18.83
CA VAL A 169 -10.94 9.64 -20.15
C VAL A 169 -11.98 10.04 -21.20
N SER A 170 -13.28 10.03 -20.86
CA SER A 170 -14.33 10.46 -21.78
C SER A 170 -14.29 11.96 -22.08
N MET A 171 -13.97 12.82 -21.10
CA MET A 171 -13.72 14.24 -21.33
C MET A 171 -12.54 14.46 -22.29
N PHE A 172 -11.41 13.79 -22.08
CA PHE A 172 -10.23 13.91 -22.94
C PHE A 172 -10.52 13.46 -24.38
N LEU A 173 -11.22 12.35 -24.56
CA LEU A 173 -11.65 11.87 -25.88
C LEU A 173 -12.58 12.88 -26.59
N GLY A 174 -13.50 13.52 -25.85
CA GLY A 174 -14.37 14.55 -26.39
C GLY A 174 -13.62 15.79 -26.87
N ILE A 175 -12.60 16.23 -26.12
CA ILE A 175 -11.76 17.37 -26.53
C ILE A 175 -10.97 17.03 -27.80
N ILE A 176 -10.35 15.84 -27.86
CA ILE A 176 -9.63 15.37 -29.05
C ILE A 176 -10.57 15.37 -30.25
N PHE A 177 -11.78 14.82 -30.11
CA PHE A 177 -12.75 14.77 -31.20
C PHE A 177 -13.12 16.18 -31.68
N SER A 178 -13.40 17.11 -30.77
CA SER A 178 -13.72 18.50 -31.11
C SER A 178 -12.58 19.19 -31.88
N THR A 179 -11.33 19.03 -31.43
CA THR A 179 -10.17 19.62 -32.12
C THR A 179 -9.97 19.06 -33.53
N VAL A 180 -10.23 17.77 -33.75
CA VAL A 180 -10.16 17.14 -35.07
C VAL A 180 -11.19 17.73 -36.02
N PHE A 181 -12.42 17.99 -35.55
CA PHE A 181 -13.47 18.63 -36.35
C PHE A 181 -13.10 20.05 -36.78
N VAL A 182 -12.61 20.87 -35.84
CA VAL A 182 -12.18 22.25 -36.14
C VAL A 182 -11.06 22.26 -37.19
N VAL A 183 -10.09 21.36 -37.08
CA VAL A 183 -9.01 21.24 -38.08
C VAL A 183 -9.56 20.81 -39.44
N LEU A 184 -10.51 19.87 -39.48
CA LEU A 184 -11.15 19.45 -40.74
C LEU A 184 -11.87 20.61 -41.43
N ASP A 185 -12.62 21.41 -40.68
CA ASP A 185 -13.35 22.55 -41.22
C ASP A 185 -12.41 23.61 -41.80
N ILE A 186 -11.30 23.90 -41.10
CA ILE A 186 -10.26 24.80 -41.61
C ILE A 186 -9.66 24.26 -42.92
N VAL A 187 -9.36 22.97 -43.00
CA VAL A 187 -8.82 22.33 -44.21
C VAL A 187 -9.82 22.43 -45.38
N ILE A 188 -11.10 22.21 -45.12
CA ILE A 188 -12.17 22.35 -46.13
C ILE A 188 -12.24 23.80 -46.63
N LEU A 189 -12.24 24.77 -45.72
CA LEU A 189 -12.28 26.19 -46.07
C LEU A 189 -11.08 26.62 -46.92
N VAL A 190 -9.86 26.20 -46.54
CA VAL A 190 -8.65 26.46 -47.34
C VAL A 190 -8.74 25.84 -48.73
N LYS A 191 -9.28 24.62 -48.83
CA LYS A 191 -9.46 23.93 -50.11
C LYS A 191 -10.50 24.62 -50.99
N MET A 192 -11.59 25.11 -50.41
CA MET A 192 -12.58 25.93 -51.14
C MET A 192 -12.02 27.27 -51.59
N ALA A 193 -11.21 27.94 -50.75
CA ALA A 193 -10.59 29.21 -51.10
C ALA A 193 -9.63 29.07 -52.31
N LYS A 194 -8.83 28.00 -52.36
CA LYS A 194 -7.94 27.71 -53.50
C LYS A 194 -8.70 27.38 -54.79
N ASN A 195 -9.88 26.79 -54.70
CA ASN A 195 -10.66 26.40 -55.87
C ASN A 195 -11.44 27.57 -56.49
N LYS A 196 -11.55 28.70 -55.78
CA LYS A 196 -12.27 29.91 -56.23
C LYS A 196 -11.35 30.92 -56.93
N SER A 197 -10.04 30.69 -56.92
CA SER A 197 -9.01 31.55 -57.51
C SER A 197 -8.49 31.06 -58.87
N VAL A 198 -9.23 30.18 -59.55
CA VAL A 198 -9.00 29.69 -60.92
C VAL A 198 -10.25 29.97 -61.73
#